data_AF-A0A1H4SDJ9-F1
#
_entry.id   AF-A0A1H4SDJ9-F1
#
_cell.length_a   1.000
_cell.length_b   1.000
_cell.length_c   1.000
_cell.angle_alpha   90.00
_cell.angle_beta   90.00
_cell.angle_gamma   90.00
#
_symmetry.space_group_name_H-M   'P 1'
#
loop_
_entity.id
_entity.type
_entity.pdbx_description
1 polymer ?
#
loop_
_entity_poly.entity_id
_entity_poly.type
_entity_poly.pdbx_seq_one_letter_code
_entity_poly.pdbx_strand_id
1 'polypeptide(L)'
;MLVGSYLLCGEDVRGRDRAVLSVEETQSTAWDVRPGDRVALEEYLPCLREACPACRIGDYRMCPHTDLFAGKRRVGLVSADDGAGLHGGNAEYMQLSANSLVYRLPADLDADLAAWTQPFANALDWTVDAGGAKEGSTVVVIGPGYHGIAAVAAARAVGAARIVVIGVPESAGRLEIVESLGAVPVIKGRPIHSIVINLRQP
;
A
#
# COMPACT_ATOMS: atom_id res chain seq x y z
N MET A 1 -14.78 -1.34 31.54
CA MET A 1 -15.53 -0.39 30.71
C MET A 1 -14.62 -0.02 29.55
N LEU A 2 -14.68 -0.78 28.45
CA LEU A 2 -13.90 -0.49 27.24
C LEU A 2 -14.58 0.69 26.55
N VAL A 3 -14.12 1.90 26.82
CA VAL A 3 -14.41 3.05 25.97
C VAL A 3 -13.61 2.77 24.70
N GLY A 4 -14.30 2.30 23.67
CA GLY A 4 -13.66 1.96 22.41
C GLY A 4 -13.18 3.25 21.76
N SER A 5 -11.87 3.45 21.72
CA SER A 5 -11.28 4.54 20.96
C SER A 5 -11.50 4.28 19.48
N TYR A 6 -12.47 4.99 18.90
CA TYR A 6 -12.83 4.85 17.49
C TYR A 6 -12.52 6.13 16.74
N LEU A 7 -11.98 5.96 15.55
CA LEU A 7 -11.81 7.04 14.58
C LEU A 7 -12.73 6.78 13.42
N LEU A 8 -13.51 7.79 13.08
CA LEU A 8 -14.30 7.81 11.86
C LEU A 8 -13.48 8.56 10.81
N CYS A 9 -13.04 7.81 9.79
CA CYS A 9 -12.50 8.38 8.57
C CYS A 9 -13.63 8.47 7.55
N GLY A 10 -13.72 9.57 6.81
CA GLY A 10 -14.63 9.65 5.68
C GLY A 10 -14.05 10.44 4.52
N GLU A 11 -14.82 10.60 3.45
CA GLU A 11 -14.36 11.34 2.27
C GLU A 11 -14.09 12.83 2.59
N ASP A 12 -12.99 13.38 2.07
CA ASP A 12 -12.70 14.82 2.08
C ASP A 12 -13.79 15.60 1.30
N VAL A 13 -13.89 16.92 1.53
CA VAL A 13 -14.75 17.89 0.84
C VAL A 13 -14.59 17.84 -0.69
N ARG A 14 -13.51 17.21 -1.20
CA ARG A 14 -13.22 16.99 -2.63
C ARG A 14 -13.52 15.55 -3.13
N GLY A 15 -14.12 14.70 -2.30
CA GLY A 15 -14.74 13.41 -2.67
C GLY A 15 -13.80 12.30 -3.11
N ARG A 16 -12.51 12.33 -2.73
CA ARG A 16 -11.50 11.37 -3.25
C ARG A 16 -10.52 10.79 -2.24
N ASP A 17 -10.44 11.34 -1.02
CA ASP A 17 -9.50 10.88 0.03
C ASP A 17 -10.15 10.70 1.39
N ARG A 18 -9.48 9.92 2.25
CA ARG A 18 -9.89 9.76 3.64
C ARG A 18 -9.32 10.86 4.53
N ALA A 19 -10.22 11.63 5.11
CA ALA A 19 -9.94 12.58 6.17
C ALA A 19 -10.48 12.06 7.51
N VAL A 20 -9.79 12.41 8.59
CA VAL A 20 -10.27 12.17 9.96
C VAL A 20 -11.45 13.08 10.23
N LEU A 21 -12.61 12.51 10.57
CA LEU A 21 -13.80 13.28 10.91
C LEU A 21 -13.95 13.47 12.42
N SER A 22 -13.72 12.41 13.18
CA SER A 22 -13.74 12.43 14.63
C SER A 22 -12.74 11.46 15.22
N VAL A 23 -12.06 11.88 16.27
CA VAL A 23 -11.06 11.09 17.00
C VAL A 23 -11.19 11.39 18.48
N GLU A 24 -11.14 10.35 19.33
CA GLU A 24 -11.02 10.56 20.78
C GLU A 24 -9.63 11.07 21.14
N GLU A 25 -9.50 11.86 22.21
CA GLU A 25 -8.24 12.53 22.60
C GLU A 25 -7.06 11.56 22.81
N THR A 26 -7.32 10.41 23.42
CA THR A 26 -6.33 9.35 23.62
C THR A 26 -5.80 8.80 22.30
N GLN A 27 -6.70 8.62 21.32
CA GLN A 27 -6.35 8.09 20.01
C GLN A 27 -5.70 9.14 19.10
N SER A 28 -6.13 10.40 19.21
CA SER A 28 -5.51 11.55 18.55
C SER A 28 -4.03 11.66 18.93
N THR A 29 -3.74 11.48 20.22
CA THR A 29 -2.37 11.48 20.74
C THR A 29 -1.57 10.27 20.23
N ALA A 30 -2.18 9.07 20.23
CA ALA A 30 -1.50 7.85 19.82
C ALA A 30 -1.11 7.83 18.33
N TRP A 31 -1.92 8.45 17.47
CA TRP A 31 -1.69 8.50 16.03
C TRP A 31 -1.12 9.82 15.50
N ASP A 32 -0.96 10.84 16.36
CA ASP A 32 -0.60 12.21 15.95
C ASP A 32 -1.52 12.77 14.84
N VAL A 33 -2.84 12.62 15.02
CA VAL A 33 -3.85 13.11 14.05
C VAL A 33 -4.93 13.93 14.72
N ARG A 34 -5.56 14.82 13.96
CA ARG A 34 -6.67 15.69 14.38
C ARG A 34 -7.80 15.63 13.34
N PRO A 35 -9.04 16.01 13.71
CA PRO A 35 -10.10 16.20 12.73
C PRO A 35 -9.66 17.13 11.58
N GLY A 36 -9.92 16.71 10.35
CA GLY A 36 -9.49 17.36 9.12
C GLY A 36 -8.19 16.83 8.53
N ASP A 37 -7.36 16.10 9.30
CA ASP A 37 -6.14 15.51 8.76
C ASP A 37 -6.47 14.42 7.73
N ARG A 38 -5.78 14.46 6.58
CA ARG A 38 -5.81 13.37 5.60
C ARG A 38 -4.88 12.25 6.07
N VAL A 39 -5.33 11.00 5.96
CA VAL A 39 -4.59 9.86 6.50
C VAL A 39 -4.51 8.70 5.52
N ALA A 40 -3.38 8.00 5.55
CA ALA A 40 -3.21 6.67 5.00
C ALA A 40 -3.26 5.62 6.11
N LEU A 41 -3.65 4.40 5.73
CA LEU A 41 -3.85 3.28 6.64
C LEU A 41 -3.07 2.08 6.14
N GLU A 42 -2.54 1.28 7.05
CA GLU A 42 -2.14 -0.09 6.73
C GLU A 42 -3.27 -1.08 7.02
N GLU A 43 -3.24 -2.22 6.33
CA GLU A 43 -4.20 -3.28 6.56
C GLU A 43 -3.99 -4.01 7.90
N TYR A 44 -2.79 -3.94 8.45
CA TYR A 44 -2.39 -4.73 9.63
C TYR A 44 -3.08 -4.22 10.91
N LEU A 45 -3.60 -5.16 11.71
CA LEU A 45 -4.14 -4.90 13.05
C LEU A 45 -3.29 -5.64 14.11
N PRO A 46 -2.05 -5.20 14.36
CA PRO A 46 -1.17 -5.87 15.30
C PRO A 46 -1.65 -5.75 16.74
N CYS A 47 -1.22 -6.65 17.62
CA CYS A 47 -1.64 -6.57 19.02
C CYS A 47 -1.01 -5.41 19.80
N LEU A 48 0.10 -4.84 19.30
CA LEU A 48 0.86 -3.74 19.90
C LEU A 48 1.28 -3.96 21.37
N ARG A 49 1.29 -5.22 21.82
CA ARG A 49 1.70 -5.58 23.19
C ARG A 49 3.22 -5.67 23.28
N GLU A 50 3.77 -5.15 24.37
CA GLU A 50 5.20 -5.24 24.67
C GLU A 50 5.71 -6.69 24.70
N ALA A 51 4.88 -7.62 25.18
CA ALA A 51 5.17 -9.05 25.22
C ALA A 51 5.20 -9.73 23.83
N CYS A 52 4.81 -9.05 22.75
CA CYS A 52 4.87 -9.61 21.39
C CYS A 52 6.24 -9.29 20.75
N PRO A 53 7.09 -10.30 20.47
CA PRO A 53 8.43 -10.05 19.94
C PRO A 53 8.42 -9.28 18.61
N ALA A 54 7.49 -9.64 17.71
CA ALA A 54 7.31 -9.01 16.41
C ALA A 54 6.91 -7.52 16.53
N CYS A 55 5.90 -7.21 17.35
CA CYS A 55 5.50 -5.82 17.59
C CYS A 55 6.61 -5.01 18.27
N ARG A 56 7.34 -5.61 19.21
CA ARG A 56 8.39 -4.94 19.97
C ARG A 56 9.58 -4.52 19.09
N ILE A 57 9.89 -5.28 18.05
CA ILE A 57 10.97 -4.94 17.10
C ILE A 57 10.47 -4.14 15.88
N GLY A 58 9.19 -3.77 15.84
CA GLY A 58 8.59 -3.04 14.73
C GLY A 58 8.18 -3.90 13.52
N ASP A 59 8.51 -5.19 13.47
CA ASP A 59 8.03 -6.11 12.42
C ASP A 59 6.64 -6.66 12.75
N TYR A 60 5.70 -5.74 13.01
CA TYR A 60 4.35 -6.06 13.45
C TYR A 60 3.54 -6.85 12.41
N ARG A 61 3.98 -6.88 11.14
CA ARG A 61 3.40 -7.73 10.08
C ARG A 61 3.56 -9.21 10.38
N MET A 62 4.59 -9.57 11.16
CA MET A 62 4.83 -10.92 11.67
C MET A 62 4.13 -11.17 13.02
N CYS A 63 3.28 -10.25 13.48
CA CYS A 63 2.47 -10.47 14.68
C CYS A 63 1.47 -11.60 14.45
N PRO A 64 1.38 -12.61 15.33
CA PRO A 64 0.39 -13.69 15.20
C PRO A 64 -1.08 -13.22 15.26
N HIS A 65 -1.33 -11.96 15.63
CA HIS A 65 -2.66 -11.35 15.62
C HIS A 65 -3.05 -10.72 14.28
N THR A 66 -2.17 -10.75 13.27
CA THR A 66 -2.46 -10.23 11.93
C THR A 66 -2.47 -11.30 10.83
N ASP A 67 -2.30 -12.57 11.23
CA ASP A 67 -2.28 -13.71 10.32
C ASP A 67 -3.69 -14.06 9.82
N LEU A 68 -3.93 -13.77 8.54
CA LEU A 68 -5.21 -14.06 7.88
C LEU A 68 -5.50 -15.57 7.81
N PHE A 69 -4.47 -16.40 7.66
CA PHE A 69 -4.65 -17.85 7.58
C PHE A 69 -5.02 -18.46 8.93
N ALA A 70 -4.72 -17.76 10.02
CA ALA A 70 -5.15 -18.10 11.38
C ALA A 70 -6.48 -17.40 11.77
N GLY A 71 -7.24 -16.88 10.80
CA GLY A 71 -8.53 -16.25 11.00
C GLY A 71 -8.45 -14.92 11.78
N LYS A 72 -7.32 -14.22 11.71
CA LYS A 72 -7.14 -12.94 12.39
C LYS A 72 -7.61 -11.76 11.56
N ARG A 73 -7.73 -10.63 12.23
CA ARG A 73 -8.35 -9.41 11.70
C ARG A 73 -7.32 -8.55 10.97
N ARG A 74 -7.78 -7.90 9.91
CA ARG A 74 -7.11 -6.80 9.21
C ARG A 74 -8.14 -5.75 8.86
N VAL A 75 -7.71 -4.50 8.78
CA VAL A 75 -8.54 -3.39 8.29
C VAL A 75 -9.12 -3.78 6.91
N GLY A 76 -10.42 -3.59 6.70
CA GLY A 76 -11.10 -4.01 5.47
C GLY A 76 -11.49 -5.49 5.37
N LEU A 77 -11.04 -6.35 6.30
CA LEU A 77 -11.36 -7.78 6.35
C LEU A 77 -12.06 -8.21 7.65
N VAL A 78 -12.47 -7.24 8.47
CA VAL A 78 -13.34 -7.48 9.63
C VAL A 78 -14.77 -7.67 9.14
N SER A 79 -15.50 -8.65 9.71
CA SER A 79 -16.90 -8.91 9.35
C SER A 79 -17.75 -7.66 9.56
N ALA A 80 -18.70 -7.43 8.65
CA ALA A 80 -19.72 -6.38 8.80
C ALA A 80 -20.65 -6.64 9.99
N ASP A 81 -20.74 -7.87 10.49
CA ASP A 81 -21.51 -8.21 11.70
C ASP A 81 -20.81 -7.79 13.01
N ASP A 82 -19.56 -7.33 12.94
CA ASP A 82 -18.80 -6.91 14.11
C ASP A 82 -19.03 -5.42 14.42
N GLY A 83 -19.47 -5.11 15.63
CA GLY A 83 -19.69 -3.73 16.08
C GLY A 83 -20.64 -2.97 15.17
N ALA A 84 -20.22 -1.79 14.69
CA ALA A 84 -21.04 -0.96 13.79
C ALA A 84 -21.02 -1.43 12.33
N GLY A 85 -20.21 -2.44 11.97
CA GLY A 85 -20.07 -2.94 10.60
C GLY A 85 -19.31 -2.03 9.63
N LEU A 86 -18.79 -0.89 10.10
CA LEU A 86 -18.12 0.13 9.27
C LEU A 86 -16.61 -0.13 9.13
N HIS A 87 -16.20 -1.36 8.84
CA HIS A 87 -14.77 -1.72 8.78
C HIS A 87 -14.20 -1.78 7.36
N GLY A 88 -15.03 -1.51 6.36
CA GLY A 88 -14.68 -1.55 4.94
C GLY A 88 -14.25 -0.19 4.41
N GLY A 89 -13.34 -0.21 3.43
CA GLY A 89 -12.83 1.00 2.81
C GLY A 89 -13.60 1.51 1.59
N ASN A 90 -14.49 0.69 1.03
CA ASN A 90 -15.33 1.04 -0.11
C ASN A 90 -16.65 1.64 0.38
N ALA A 91 -16.54 2.68 1.20
CA ALA A 91 -17.65 3.35 1.86
C ALA A 91 -17.27 4.81 2.15
N GLU A 92 -18.29 5.66 2.31
CA GLU A 92 -18.11 7.08 2.67
C GLU A 92 -17.50 7.25 4.07
N TYR A 93 -17.68 6.25 4.94
CA TYR A 93 -17.18 6.25 6.31
C TYR A 93 -16.58 4.91 6.69
N MET A 94 -15.52 4.97 7.49
CA MET A 94 -14.86 3.81 8.06
C MET A 94 -14.51 4.05 9.53
N GLN A 95 -14.84 3.09 10.36
CA GLN A 95 -14.45 3.01 11.76
C GLN A 95 -13.14 2.24 11.89
N LEU A 96 -12.14 2.85 12.53
CA LEU A 96 -10.86 2.21 12.81
C LEU A 96 -10.83 1.62 14.22
N SER A 97 -10.04 0.56 14.38
CA SER A 97 -9.74 -0.03 15.67
C SER A 97 -8.59 0.72 16.34
N ALA A 98 -8.52 0.73 17.67
CA ALA A 98 -7.48 1.47 18.42
C ALA A 98 -6.03 1.04 18.06
N ASN A 99 -5.87 -0.19 17.56
CA ASN A 99 -4.60 -0.75 17.10
C ASN A 99 -4.39 -0.66 15.58
N SER A 100 -5.21 0.12 14.87
CA SER A 100 -4.95 0.49 13.48
C SER A 100 -3.66 1.30 13.38
N LEU A 101 -2.97 1.15 12.25
CA LEU A 101 -1.77 1.92 11.93
C LEU A 101 -2.20 3.03 10.97
N VAL A 102 -2.06 4.27 11.44
CA VAL A 102 -2.58 5.48 10.78
C VAL A 102 -1.43 6.45 10.58
N TYR A 103 -1.32 7.00 9.38
CA TYR A 103 -0.25 7.91 8.99
C TYR A 103 -0.85 9.20 8.42
N ARG A 104 -0.51 10.34 9.01
CA ARG A 104 -0.89 11.66 8.48
C ARG A 104 -0.22 11.89 7.12
N LEU A 105 -1.02 12.30 6.15
CA LEU A 105 -0.55 12.67 4.82
C LEU A 105 -0.27 14.17 4.71
N PRO A 106 0.64 14.60 3.81
CA PRO A 106 0.79 16.00 3.46
C PRO A 106 -0.54 16.58 2.96
N ALA A 107 -0.88 17.79 3.40
CA ALA A 107 -2.16 18.42 3.07
C ALA A 107 -2.33 18.69 1.56
N ASP A 108 -1.23 18.90 0.85
CA ASP A 108 -1.14 19.21 -0.58
C ASP A 108 -0.94 17.98 -1.48
N LEU A 109 -0.81 16.77 -0.91
CA LEU A 109 -0.70 15.54 -1.70
C LEU A 109 -1.95 15.35 -2.55
N ASP A 110 -1.82 14.99 -3.82
CA ASP A 110 -2.99 14.72 -4.66
C ASP A 110 -3.77 13.50 -4.14
N ALA A 111 -5.10 13.53 -4.30
CA ALA A 111 -5.98 12.48 -3.81
C ALA A 111 -5.79 11.15 -4.54
N ASP A 112 -5.69 11.23 -5.86
CA ASP A 112 -5.48 10.04 -6.67
C ASP A 112 -4.11 9.44 -6.35
N LEU A 113 -3.10 10.23 -5.93
CA LEU A 113 -1.82 9.71 -5.44
C LEU A 113 -1.88 9.16 -4.01
N ALA A 114 -2.66 9.75 -3.11
CA ALA A 114 -2.84 9.27 -1.75
C ALA A 114 -3.41 7.84 -1.71
N ALA A 115 -4.30 7.51 -2.65
CA ALA A 115 -4.83 6.15 -2.83
C ALA A 115 -3.75 5.09 -3.17
N TRP A 116 -2.57 5.51 -3.65
CA TRP A 116 -1.46 4.60 -3.99
C TRP A 116 -0.48 4.37 -2.86
N THR A 117 -0.67 5.00 -1.70
CA THR A 117 0.22 4.86 -0.54
C THR A 117 0.50 3.40 -0.19
N GLN A 118 -0.53 2.56 -0.10
CA GLN A 118 -0.36 1.14 0.21
C GLN A 118 0.31 0.34 -0.93
N PRO A 119 -0.10 0.46 -2.21
CA PRO A 119 0.66 -0.12 -3.33
C PRO A 119 2.13 0.28 -3.37
N PHE A 120 2.46 1.54 -3.10
CA PHE A 120 3.85 2.03 -3.08
C PHE A 120 4.64 1.53 -1.87
N ALA A 121 4.03 1.46 -0.68
CA ALA A 121 4.67 0.89 0.49
C ALA A 121 5.09 -0.57 0.25
N ASN A 122 4.17 -1.39 -0.30
CA ASN A 122 4.47 -2.77 -0.67
C ASN A 122 5.51 -2.86 -1.79
N ALA A 123 5.46 -1.94 -2.76
CA ALA A 123 6.43 -1.91 -3.84
C ALA A 123 7.85 -1.58 -3.35
N LEU A 124 8.00 -0.67 -2.39
CA LEU A 124 9.29 -0.35 -1.77
C LEU A 124 9.85 -1.58 -1.05
N ASP A 125 9.04 -2.25 -0.21
CA ASP A 125 9.47 -3.47 0.48
C ASP A 125 9.88 -4.56 -0.53
N TRP A 126 9.00 -4.93 -1.47
CA TRP A 126 9.26 -6.04 -2.38
C TRP A 126 10.39 -5.77 -3.38
N THR A 127 10.57 -4.52 -3.80
CA THR A 127 11.57 -4.18 -4.81
C THR A 127 12.92 -3.87 -4.17
N VAL A 128 12.92 -3.12 -3.06
CA VAL A 128 14.12 -2.54 -2.45
C VAL A 128 14.57 -3.36 -1.25
N ASP A 129 13.72 -3.49 -0.24
CA ASP A 129 14.13 -4.08 1.05
C ASP A 129 14.32 -5.60 0.93
N ALA A 130 13.29 -6.30 0.47
CA ALA A 130 13.32 -7.74 0.22
C ALA A 130 13.96 -8.08 -1.14
N GLY A 131 13.73 -7.26 -2.15
CA GLY A 131 14.21 -7.48 -3.53
C GLY A 131 15.65 -7.06 -3.77
N GLY A 132 16.22 -6.19 -2.92
CA GLY A 132 17.60 -5.73 -3.00
C GLY A 132 17.90 -4.82 -4.19
N ALA A 133 16.87 -4.22 -4.83
CA ALA A 133 17.10 -3.26 -5.89
C ALA A 133 17.79 -2.01 -5.35
N LYS A 134 18.76 -1.52 -6.11
CA LYS A 134 19.57 -0.34 -5.81
C LYS A 134 20.00 0.30 -7.12
N GLU A 135 20.74 1.40 -7.01
CA GLU A 135 21.27 2.10 -8.18
C GLU A 135 22.04 1.12 -9.09
N GLY A 136 21.76 1.18 -10.39
CA GLY A 136 22.39 0.31 -11.38
C GLY A 136 21.76 -1.09 -11.51
N SER A 137 20.83 -1.48 -10.62
CA SER A 137 20.17 -2.79 -10.71
C SER A 137 19.38 -2.97 -12.00
N THR A 138 19.29 -4.21 -12.46
CA THR A 138 18.27 -4.64 -13.44
C THR A 138 17.12 -5.31 -12.70
N VAL A 139 15.92 -4.77 -12.83
CA VAL A 139 14.71 -5.26 -12.15
C VAL A 139 13.76 -5.88 -13.18
N VAL A 140 13.22 -7.06 -12.87
CA VAL A 140 12.18 -7.71 -13.68
C VAL A 140 10.91 -7.80 -12.86
N VAL A 141 9.84 -7.16 -13.35
CA VAL A 141 8.51 -7.19 -12.75
C VAL A 141 7.62 -8.13 -13.57
N ILE A 142 6.99 -9.09 -12.91
CA ILE A 142 6.07 -10.04 -13.55
C ILE A 142 4.64 -9.59 -13.27
N GLY A 143 4.00 -9.02 -14.29
CA GLY A 143 2.62 -8.54 -14.28
C GLY A 143 2.51 -7.02 -14.17
N PRO A 144 1.88 -6.32 -15.14
CA PRO A 144 1.66 -4.87 -15.09
C PRO A 144 0.37 -4.50 -14.33
N GLY A 145 0.06 -5.23 -13.24
CA GLY A 145 -1.04 -4.85 -12.36
C GLY A 145 -0.71 -3.58 -11.57
N TYR A 146 -1.63 -3.10 -10.73
CA TYR A 146 -1.38 -1.90 -9.91
C TYR A 146 -0.12 -2.04 -9.03
N HIS A 147 0.10 -3.21 -8.42
CA HIS A 147 1.36 -3.49 -7.71
C HIS A 147 2.59 -3.52 -8.63
N GLY A 148 2.46 -4.04 -9.85
CA GLY A 148 3.57 -4.06 -10.81
C GLY A 148 3.94 -2.67 -11.27
N ILE A 149 2.95 -1.81 -11.51
CA ILE A 149 3.15 -0.38 -11.83
C ILE A 149 3.84 0.32 -10.64
N ALA A 150 3.40 0.06 -9.41
CA ALA A 150 4.05 0.60 -8.22
C ALA A 150 5.50 0.10 -8.07
N ALA A 151 5.78 -1.17 -8.37
CA ALA A 151 7.13 -1.75 -8.36
C ALA A 151 8.05 -1.09 -9.40
N VAL A 152 7.52 -0.74 -10.58
CA VAL A 152 8.28 0.06 -11.57
C VAL A 152 8.65 1.42 -11.00
N ALA A 153 7.70 2.12 -10.37
CA ALA A 153 7.98 3.41 -9.74
C ALA A 153 9.04 3.29 -8.62
N ALA A 154 8.94 2.27 -7.76
CA ALA A 154 9.92 2.00 -6.71
C ALA A 154 11.32 1.71 -7.29
N ALA A 155 11.41 0.86 -8.31
CA ALA A 155 12.67 0.56 -9.00
C ALA A 155 13.29 1.80 -9.64
N ARG A 156 12.47 2.67 -10.25
CA ARG A 156 12.92 3.96 -10.79
C ARG A 156 13.46 4.87 -9.68
N ALA A 157 12.74 4.96 -8.55
CA ALA A 157 13.11 5.84 -7.44
C ALA A 157 14.49 5.48 -6.83
N VAL A 158 14.86 4.20 -6.82
CA VAL A 158 16.18 3.75 -6.35
C VAL A 158 17.28 3.75 -7.42
N GLY A 159 17.00 4.27 -8.62
CA GLY A 159 17.99 4.40 -9.69
C GLY A 159 18.32 3.09 -10.42
N ALA A 160 17.38 2.15 -10.51
CA ALA A 160 17.57 0.95 -11.32
C ALA A 160 17.93 1.34 -12.77
N ALA A 161 19.03 0.79 -13.30
CA ALA A 161 19.48 1.09 -14.65
C ALA A 161 18.55 0.50 -15.72
N ARG A 162 17.84 -0.58 -15.39
CA ARG A 162 16.94 -1.25 -16.33
C ARG A 162 15.78 -1.89 -15.60
N ILE A 163 14.57 -1.67 -16.13
CA ILE A 163 13.34 -2.22 -15.57
C ILE A 163 12.60 -2.90 -16.72
N VAL A 164 12.29 -4.18 -16.57
CA VAL A 164 11.55 -4.98 -17.56
C VAL A 164 10.24 -5.42 -16.94
N VAL A 165 9.13 -5.22 -17.65
CA VAL A 165 7.80 -5.63 -17.17
C VAL A 165 7.22 -6.68 -18.11
N ILE A 166 6.93 -7.86 -17.57
CA ILE A 166 6.36 -8.96 -18.33
C ILE A 166 4.84 -8.97 -18.12
N GLY A 167 4.08 -8.82 -19.20
CA GLY A 167 2.62 -8.93 -19.21
C GLY A 167 2.13 -10.00 -20.17
N VAL A 168 0.81 -10.04 -20.34
CA VAL A 168 0.08 -10.87 -21.31
C VAL A 168 -0.61 -9.95 -22.34
N PRO A 169 -1.04 -10.45 -23.51
CA PRO A 169 -1.69 -9.63 -24.53
C PRO A 169 -2.86 -8.78 -23.98
N GLU A 170 -3.64 -9.34 -23.07
CA GLU A 170 -4.80 -8.69 -22.43
C GLU A 170 -4.40 -7.49 -21.55
N SER A 171 -3.12 -7.38 -21.18
CA SER A 171 -2.59 -6.29 -20.37
C SER A 171 -1.92 -5.17 -21.17
N ALA A 172 -2.12 -5.12 -22.49
CA ALA A 172 -1.46 -4.15 -23.38
C ALA A 172 -1.59 -2.69 -22.89
N GLY A 173 -2.80 -2.23 -22.53
CA GLY A 173 -2.98 -0.86 -22.02
C GLY A 173 -2.24 -0.57 -20.72
N ARG A 174 -2.02 -1.58 -19.86
CA ARG A 174 -1.21 -1.42 -18.65
C ARG A 174 0.29 -1.47 -18.95
N LEU A 175 0.69 -2.16 -20.02
CA LEU A 175 2.07 -2.17 -20.50
C LEU A 175 2.48 -0.80 -21.07
N GLU A 176 1.57 -0.08 -21.69
CA GLU A 176 1.79 1.31 -22.12
C GLU A 176 2.06 2.24 -20.92
N ILE A 177 1.34 2.05 -19.81
CA ILE A 177 1.55 2.83 -18.58
C ILE A 177 2.98 2.58 -18.04
N VAL A 178 3.40 1.33 -17.89
CA VAL A 178 4.77 1.06 -17.38
C VAL A 178 5.86 1.51 -18.36
N GLU A 179 5.60 1.49 -19.66
CA GLU A 179 6.50 2.07 -20.66
C GLU A 179 6.65 3.58 -20.49
N SER A 180 5.55 4.29 -20.23
CA SER A 180 5.58 5.73 -19.91
C SER A 180 6.37 6.06 -18.64
N LEU A 181 6.49 5.11 -17.71
CA LEU A 181 7.32 5.21 -16.51
C LEU A 181 8.80 4.84 -16.77
N GLY A 182 9.15 4.53 -18.03
CA GLY A 182 10.50 4.23 -18.47
C GLY A 182 10.94 2.79 -18.19
N ALA A 183 9.99 1.85 -18.11
CA ALA A 183 10.28 0.42 -18.16
C ALA A 183 10.16 -0.14 -19.58
N VAL A 184 10.75 -1.29 -19.83
CA VAL A 184 10.65 -2.02 -21.10
C VAL A 184 9.53 -3.05 -21.00
N PRO A 185 8.38 -2.87 -21.69
CA PRO A 185 7.31 -3.84 -21.66
C PRO A 185 7.63 -5.07 -22.52
N VAL A 186 7.23 -6.24 -22.04
CA VAL A 186 7.38 -7.53 -22.69
C VAL A 186 6.06 -8.27 -22.65
N ILE A 187 5.57 -8.75 -23.80
CA ILE A 187 4.34 -9.55 -23.88
C ILE A 187 4.71 -11.03 -23.96
N LYS A 188 4.22 -11.83 -23.01
CA LYS A 188 4.36 -13.29 -22.98
C LYS A 188 3.88 -13.89 -24.30
N GLY A 189 4.71 -14.77 -24.88
CA GLY A 189 4.43 -15.42 -26.16
C GLY A 189 4.99 -14.68 -27.38
N ARG A 190 5.51 -13.46 -27.25
CA ARG A 190 6.35 -12.85 -28.28
C ARG A 190 7.78 -13.43 -28.21
N PRO A 191 8.44 -13.67 -29.35
CA PRO A 191 9.73 -14.34 -29.35
C PRO A 191 10.84 -13.48 -28.70
N ILE A 192 11.69 -14.15 -27.91
CA ILE A 192 12.70 -13.55 -27.01
C ILE A 192 13.68 -12.62 -27.74
N HIS A 193 13.97 -12.88 -29.01
CA HIS A 193 14.89 -12.05 -29.79
C HIS A 193 14.41 -10.59 -29.96
N SER A 194 13.09 -10.34 -29.90
CA SER A 194 12.54 -8.97 -29.93
C SER A 194 12.79 -8.20 -28.63
N ILE A 195 12.96 -8.90 -27.51
CA ILE A 195 13.18 -8.34 -26.18
C ILE A 195 14.66 -7.94 -26.02
N VAL A 196 15.58 -8.80 -26.44
CA VAL A 196 17.04 -8.58 -26.29
C VAL A 196 17.53 -7.37 -27.10
N ILE A 197 16.86 -7.01 -28.20
CA ILE A 197 17.21 -5.83 -29.02
C ILE A 197 16.92 -4.52 -28.26
N ASN A 198 15.79 -4.44 -27.54
CA ASN A 198 15.44 -3.27 -26.73
C ASN A 198 16.28 -3.14 -25.44
N LEU A 199 16.82 -4.24 -24.91
CA LEU A 199 17.67 -4.21 -23.71
C LEU A 199 19.13 -3.78 -23.99
N ARG A 200 19.51 -3.61 -25.27
CA ARG A 200 20.89 -3.26 -25.70
C ARG A 200 21.08 -1.80 -26.12
N GLN A 201 20.02 -1.00 -26.19
CA GLN A 201 20.17 0.42 -26.48
C GLN A 201 20.40 1.18 -25.16
N PRO A 202 21.41 2.09 -25.12
CA PRO A 202 21.75 2.87 -23.93
C PRO A 202 20.62 3.82 -23.51
#